data_AF-A0A1W2E8Z1-F1
#
_entry.id   AF-A0A1W2E8Z1-F1
#
_cell.length_a   1.000
_cell.length_b   1.000
_cell.length_c   1.000
_cell.angle_alpha   90.00
_cell.angle_beta   90.00
_cell.angle_gamma   90.00
#
_symmetry.space_group_name_H-M   'P 1'
#
loop_
_entity.id
_entity.type
_entity.pdbx_description
1 polymer ?
#
loop_
_entity_poly.entity_id
_entity_poly.type
_entity_poly.pdbx_seq_one_letter_code
_entity_poly.pdbx_strand_id
1 'polypeptide(L)'
;MQILDNINTLWGDDLKKTLKPGAKLKIAASCFSIYAYESLKKELEKIDSLEFIFTAPAFIPNEVTDKVPKKRREFYIPKQQRERNLYGTEFEIELKNKLTQKAIAKECADWIRRKAVFRSNATKAPMQQFACLNTAEEKSAYMPLHGFTAVDLGYQKPG
;
A
#
# COMPACT_ATOMS: atom_id res chain seq x y z
N MET A 1 -10.51 15.65 17.29
CA MET A 1 -9.58 14.57 16.87
C MET A 1 -10.29 13.26 17.12
N GLN A 2 -10.58 12.51 16.07
CA GLN A 2 -11.28 11.22 16.16
C GLN A 2 -10.24 10.09 16.20
N ILE A 3 -10.48 9.07 17.01
CA ILE A 3 -9.63 7.88 17.07
C ILE A 3 -10.29 6.80 16.23
N LEU A 4 -9.52 6.21 15.32
CA LEU A 4 -9.91 5.06 14.51
C LEU A 4 -9.21 3.84 15.10
N ASP A 5 -9.97 2.96 15.72
CA ASP A 5 -9.45 1.80 16.46
C ASP A 5 -9.42 0.51 15.63
N ASN A 6 -9.92 0.55 14.39
CA ASN A 6 -10.10 -0.63 13.54
C ASN A 6 -10.90 -1.77 14.22
N ILE A 7 -11.74 -1.43 15.21
CA ILE A 7 -12.64 -2.34 15.92
C ILE A 7 -14.07 -1.80 15.81
N ASN A 8 -14.31 -0.59 16.30
CA ASN A 8 -15.60 0.09 16.24
C ASN A 8 -15.66 1.07 15.07
N THR A 9 -14.50 1.66 14.73
CA THR A 9 -14.35 2.67 13.68
C THR A 9 -13.19 2.28 12.78
N LEU A 10 -13.55 1.83 11.57
CA LEU A 10 -12.59 1.33 10.59
C LEU A 10 -12.02 2.48 9.77
N TRP A 11 -10.71 2.47 9.55
CA TRP A 11 -10.08 3.45 8.68
C TRP A 11 -10.61 3.37 7.24
N GLY A 12 -10.87 2.18 6.72
CA GLY A 12 -11.45 2.01 5.39
C GLY A 12 -12.83 2.66 5.25
N ASP A 13 -13.67 2.56 6.27
CA ASP A 13 -15.02 3.15 6.21
C ASP A 13 -15.01 4.67 6.37
N ASP A 14 -14.08 5.19 7.17
CA ASP A 14 -13.84 6.63 7.22
C ASP A 14 -13.35 7.14 5.85
N LEU A 15 -12.36 6.47 5.24
CA LEU A 15 -11.90 6.78 3.89
C LEU A 15 -13.04 6.77 2.87
N LYS A 16 -13.95 5.80 2.92
CA LYS A 16 -15.10 5.75 2.00
C LYS A 16 -15.99 7.00 2.08
N LYS A 17 -16.15 7.55 3.29
CA LYS A 17 -16.96 8.75 3.52
C LYS A 17 -16.22 10.02 3.07
N THR A 18 -14.91 10.05 3.28
CA THR A 18 -14.09 11.24 3.04
C THR A 18 -13.64 11.33 1.57
N LEU A 19 -13.47 10.20 0.86
CA LEU A 19 -13.09 10.15 -0.56
C LEU A 19 -14.21 10.66 -1.47
N LYS A 20 -14.16 11.96 -1.78
CA LYS A 20 -15.08 12.64 -2.69
C LYS A 20 -14.48 12.79 -4.10
N PRO A 21 -15.32 13.01 -5.14
CA PRO A 21 -14.84 13.34 -6.48
C PRO A 21 -13.88 14.53 -6.46
N GLY A 22 -12.79 14.44 -7.22
CA GLY A 22 -11.76 15.49 -7.28
C GLY A 22 -10.78 15.52 -6.10
N ALA A 23 -10.89 14.59 -5.15
CA ALA A 23 -9.94 14.50 -4.05
C ALA A 23 -8.53 14.12 -4.52
N LYS A 24 -7.51 14.63 -3.82
CA LYS A 24 -6.10 14.23 -3.97
C LYS A 24 -5.66 13.49 -2.73
N LEU A 25 -5.37 12.20 -2.87
CA LEU A 25 -4.94 11.33 -1.79
C LEU A 25 -3.43 11.15 -1.83
N LYS A 26 -2.76 11.40 -0.72
CA LYS A 26 -1.32 11.18 -0.54
C LYS A 26 -1.09 10.18 0.58
N ILE A 27 -0.29 9.14 0.34
CA ILE A 27 -0.01 8.10 1.34
C ILE A 27 1.49 7.85 1.42
N ALA A 28 2.04 7.94 2.63
CA ALA A 28 3.36 7.46 3.00
C ALA A 28 3.19 6.20 3.85
N ALA A 29 3.51 5.03 3.30
CA ALA A 29 3.32 3.76 3.99
C ALA A 29 4.37 2.72 3.57
N SER A 30 4.42 1.58 4.25
CA SER A 30 5.40 0.52 3.97
C SER A 30 4.95 -0.45 2.86
N CYS A 31 3.64 -0.65 2.70
CA CYS A 31 3.07 -1.64 1.80
C CYS A 31 1.80 -1.11 1.11
N PHE A 32 1.53 -1.58 -0.10
CA PHE A 32 0.30 -1.34 -0.86
C PHE A 32 -0.28 -2.68 -1.32
N SER A 33 -1.52 -2.96 -0.96
CA SER A 33 -2.23 -4.18 -1.30
C SER A 33 -3.26 -3.95 -2.40
N ILE A 34 -3.29 -4.83 -3.41
CA ILE A 34 -4.35 -4.82 -4.43
C ILE A 34 -5.73 -5.13 -3.84
N TYR A 35 -5.80 -5.79 -2.68
CA TYR A 35 -7.06 -6.10 -2.00
C TYR A 35 -7.60 -4.92 -1.18
N ALA A 36 -6.71 -4.08 -0.67
CA ALA A 36 -7.08 -2.78 -0.11
C ALA A 36 -7.66 -1.86 -1.20
N TYR A 37 -7.01 -1.86 -2.38
CA TYR A 37 -7.55 -1.20 -3.57
C TYR A 37 -8.94 -1.72 -3.93
N GLU A 38 -9.13 -3.04 -4.03
CA GLU A 38 -10.43 -3.63 -4.40
C GLU A 38 -11.55 -3.19 -3.45
N SER A 39 -11.25 -3.15 -2.15
CA SER A 39 -12.20 -2.78 -1.10
C SER A 39 -12.64 -1.31 -1.16
N LEU A 40 -11.85 -0.45 -1.82
CA LEU A 40 -12.08 0.99 -2.00
C LEU A 40 -12.20 1.38 -3.48
N LYS A 41 -12.35 0.41 -4.39
CA LYS A 41 -12.28 0.63 -5.84
C LYS A 41 -13.27 1.69 -6.33
N LYS A 42 -14.50 1.66 -5.82
CA LYS A 42 -15.57 2.59 -6.23
C LYS A 42 -15.25 4.04 -5.84
N GLU A 43 -14.59 4.21 -4.70
CA GLU A 43 -14.21 5.50 -4.14
C GLU A 43 -12.92 6.02 -4.78
N LEU A 44 -11.92 5.14 -4.94
CA LEU A 44 -10.66 5.42 -5.64
C LEU A 44 -10.84 5.70 -7.14
N GLU A 45 -11.91 5.24 -7.77
CA GLU A 45 -12.20 5.63 -9.16
C GLU A 45 -12.70 7.08 -9.25
N LYS A 46 -13.17 7.70 -8.17
CA LYS A 46 -13.69 9.08 -8.16
C LYS A 46 -12.63 10.14 -7.90
N ILE A 47 -11.51 9.77 -7.28
CA ILE A 47 -10.46 10.73 -6.94
C ILE A 47 -9.74 11.25 -8.19
N ASP A 48 -9.12 12.43 -8.05
CA ASP A 48 -8.28 13.02 -9.10
C ASP A 48 -6.96 12.26 -9.21
N SER A 49 -6.27 12.07 -8.08
CA SER A 49 -4.96 11.42 -8.05
C SER A 49 -4.63 10.75 -6.72
N LEU A 50 -3.87 9.66 -6.79
CA LEU A 50 -3.15 9.04 -5.67
C LEU A 50 -1.64 9.29 -5.81
N GLU A 51 -1.00 9.87 -4.81
CA GLU A 51 0.46 9.87 -4.66
C GLU A 51 0.85 8.92 -3.53
N PHE A 52 1.55 7.84 -3.84
CA PHE A 52 2.00 6.86 -2.85
C PHE A 52 3.53 6.87 -2.74
N ILE A 53 4.06 6.99 -1.53
CA ILE A 53 5.49 6.84 -1.25
C ILE A 53 5.75 5.66 -0.32
N PHE A 54 6.56 4.72 -0.80
CA PHE A 54 7.09 3.63 0.02
C PHE A 54 8.13 4.17 0.99
N THR A 55 7.81 4.13 2.29
CA THR A 55 8.67 4.59 3.39
C THR A 55 9.84 3.64 3.68
N ALA A 56 9.72 2.38 3.27
CA ALA A 56 10.82 1.42 3.21
C ALA A 56 11.34 1.29 1.75
N PRO A 57 12.63 0.96 1.54
CA PRO A 57 13.20 0.81 0.20
C PRO A 57 12.59 -0.41 -0.50
N ALA A 58 11.56 -0.17 -1.30
CA ALA A 58 10.89 -1.17 -2.11
C ALA A 58 11.30 -1.11 -3.60
N PHE A 59 11.82 0.04 -4.07
CA PHE A 59 12.13 0.29 -5.49
C PHE A 59 13.42 1.11 -5.70
N ILE A 60 14.51 0.79 -5.01
CA ILE A 60 15.83 1.40 -5.26
C ILE A 60 16.61 0.48 -6.22
N PRO A 61 16.93 0.92 -7.46
CA PRO A 61 17.72 0.12 -8.42
C PRO A 61 19.20 -0.12 -8.03
N ASN A 62 19.63 0.26 -6.82
CA ASN A 62 21.04 0.25 -6.44
C ASN A 62 21.37 -0.90 -5.50
N GLU A 63 21.38 -2.15 -6.00
CA GLU A 63 22.25 -3.25 -5.51
C GLU A 63 22.46 -4.35 -6.60
N VAL A 64 22.55 -4.01 -7.91
CA VAL A 64 22.94 -4.98 -8.96
C VAL A 64 24.39 -4.75 -9.45
N THR A 65 25.07 -3.69 -9.01
CA THR A 65 26.42 -3.36 -9.46
C THR A 65 27.53 -3.59 -8.43
N ASP A 66 27.21 -4.01 -7.20
CA ASP A 66 28.24 -4.49 -6.29
C ASP A 66 28.47 -5.98 -6.51
N LYS A 67 29.51 -6.25 -7.32
CA LYS A 67 30.23 -7.51 -7.50
C LYS A 67 29.75 -8.60 -6.53
N VAL A 68 28.89 -9.49 -7.02
CA VAL A 68 28.54 -10.74 -6.33
C VAL A 68 29.86 -11.43 -5.96
N PRO A 69 30.28 -11.48 -4.67
CA PRO A 69 31.33 -12.41 -4.33
C PRO A 69 30.72 -13.79 -4.57
N LYS A 70 31.38 -14.63 -5.38
CA LYS A 70 30.98 -16.01 -5.64
C LYS A 70 30.87 -16.76 -4.32
N LYS A 71 29.74 -16.63 -3.61
CA LYS A 71 29.37 -17.49 -2.51
C LYS A 71 28.82 -18.77 -3.13
N ARG A 72 29.28 -19.87 -2.55
CA ARG A 72 29.05 -21.25 -2.96
C ARG A 72 27.56 -21.46 -3.25
N ARG A 73 27.22 -22.22 -4.30
CA ARG A 73 25.83 -22.57 -4.67
C ARG A 73 25.16 -23.26 -3.47
N GLU A 74 24.44 -22.50 -2.67
CA GLU A 74 23.47 -23.03 -1.73
C GLU A 74 22.17 -23.26 -2.52
N PHE A 75 21.67 -24.49 -2.52
CA PHE A 75 20.38 -24.87 -3.12
C PHE A 75 19.18 -24.26 -2.38
N TYR A 76 19.44 -23.44 -1.37
CA TYR A 76 18.47 -22.74 -0.56
C TYR A 76 18.74 -21.24 -0.66
N ILE A 77 17.92 -20.54 -1.45
CA ILE A 77 17.94 -19.08 -1.50
C ILE A 77 17.25 -18.61 -0.21
N PRO A 78 17.96 -17.99 0.75
CA PRO A 78 17.31 -17.41 1.91
C PRO A 78 16.39 -16.31 1.40
N LYS A 79 15.08 -16.52 1.44
CA LYS A 79 14.08 -15.51 1.06
C LYS A 79 14.31 -14.29 1.96
N GLN A 80 15.00 -13.28 1.43
CA GLN A 80 15.21 -12.04 2.16
C GLN A 80 13.83 -11.51 2.56
N GLN A 81 13.64 -11.08 3.81
CA GLN A 81 12.39 -10.46 4.29
C GLN A 81 11.83 -9.37 3.35
N ARG A 82 12.71 -8.77 2.53
CA ARG A 82 12.43 -7.84 1.44
C ARG A 82 11.41 -8.38 0.42
N GLU A 83 11.48 -9.66 0.06
CA GLU A 83 10.53 -10.32 -0.84
C GLU A 83 9.17 -10.58 -0.16
N ARG A 84 9.14 -10.92 1.13
CA ARG A 84 7.88 -11.15 1.88
C ARG A 84 6.96 -9.92 1.84
N ASN A 85 7.51 -8.72 1.98
CA ASN A 85 6.72 -7.49 1.95
C ASN A 85 6.22 -7.13 0.53
N LEU A 86 6.89 -7.61 -0.52
CA LEU A 86 6.48 -7.42 -1.92
C LEU A 86 5.48 -8.49 -2.39
N TYR A 87 5.59 -9.71 -1.86
CA TYR A 87 4.71 -10.83 -2.17
C TYR A 87 3.47 -10.93 -1.27
N GLY A 88 3.33 -9.97 -0.36
CA GLY A 88 2.25 -9.86 0.58
C GLY A 88 2.48 -10.59 1.89
N THR A 89 1.79 -10.13 2.94
CA THR A 89 1.73 -10.83 4.24
C THR A 89 1.21 -12.26 4.07
N GLU A 90 1.38 -13.13 5.06
CA GLU A 90 0.94 -14.54 4.99
C GLU A 90 -0.53 -14.71 4.55
N PHE A 91 -1.36 -13.69 4.75
CA PHE A 91 -2.74 -13.69 4.28
C PHE A 91 -2.95 -13.24 2.83
N GLU A 92 -2.12 -12.34 2.28
CA GLU A 92 -2.16 -12.10 0.82
C GLU A 92 -1.79 -13.38 0.07
N ILE A 93 -1.00 -14.25 0.69
CA ILE A 93 -0.73 -15.60 0.20
C ILE A 93 -1.99 -16.48 0.27
N GLU A 94 -2.83 -16.40 1.30
CA GLU A 94 -4.13 -17.09 1.33
C GLU A 94 -5.11 -16.54 0.26
N LEU A 95 -5.10 -15.23 0.02
CA LEU A 95 -5.93 -14.60 -1.01
C LEU A 95 -5.47 -14.94 -2.45
N LYS A 96 -4.22 -15.40 -2.66
CA LYS A 96 -3.75 -15.95 -3.96
C LYS A 96 -4.55 -17.18 -4.39
N ASN A 97 -5.13 -17.92 -3.44
CA ASN A 97 -5.91 -19.12 -3.75
C ASN A 97 -7.31 -18.79 -4.31
N LYS A 98 -7.69 -17.51 -4.40
CA LYS A 98 -8.93 -17.07 -5.04
C LYS A 98 -8.69 -16.78 -6.52
N LEU A 99 -9.49 -17.42 -7.39
CA LEU A 99 -9.50 -17.25 -8.85
C LEU A 99 -9.73 -15.80 -9.34
N THR A 100 -9.99 -14.86 -8.44
CA THR A 100 -10.23 -13.44 -8.71
C THR A 100 -8.97 -12.57 -8.74
N GLN A 101 -7.84 -13.06 -8.24
CA GLN A 101 -6.62 -12.25 -8.11
C GLN A 101 -6.15 -11.66 -9.45
N LYS A 102 -6.19 -12.44 -10.53
CA LYS A 102 -5.76 -11.97 -11.86
C LYS A 102 -6.63 -10.83 -12.37
N ALA A 103 -7.94 -10.88 -12.13
CA ALA A 103 -8.86 -9.82 -12.52
C ALA A 103 -8.61 -8.54 -11.71
N ILE A 104 -8.53 -8.67 -10.37
CA ILE A 104 -8.26 -7.55 -9.46
C ILE A 104 -6.92 -6.89 -9.78
N ALA A 105 -5.87 -7.69 -9.99
CA ALA A 105 -4.54 -7.17 -10.32
C ALA A 105 -4.53 -6.42 -11.65
N LYS A 106 -5.26 -6.90 -12.66
CA LYS A 106 -5.38 -6.22 -13.96
C LYS A 106 -6.09 -4.87 -13.81
N GLU A 107 -7.23 -4.85 -13.14
CA GLU A 107 -7.99 -3.62 -12.91
C GLU A 107 -7.22 -2.62 -12.06
N CYS A 108 -6.53 -3.10 -11.02
CA CYS A 108 -5.65 -2.28 -10.19
C CYS A 108 -4.52 -1.68 -11.03
N ALA A 109 -3.85 -2.48 -11.87
CA ALA A 109 -2.80 -1.97 -12.76
C ALA A 109 -3.33 -0.90 -13.73
N ASP A 110 -4.52 -1.10 -14.29
CA ASP A 110 -5.15 -0.13 -15.20
C ASP A 110 -5.58 1.15 -14.47
N TRP A 111 -6.01 1.05 -13.22
CA TRP A 111 -6.27 2.22 -12.38
C TRP A 111 -4.98 2.96 -12.01
N ILE A 112 -3.93 2.23 -11.62
CA ILE A 112 -2.63 2.80 -11.26
C ILE A 112 -2.09 3.64 -12.41
N ARG A 113 -2.10 3.12 -13.64
CA ARG A 113 -1.62 3.83 -14.84
C ARG A 113 -2.35 5.16 -15.09
N ARG A 114 -3.61 5.27 -14.69
CA ARG A 114 -4.45 6.45 -14.94
C ARG A 114 -4.39 7.47 -13.82
N LYS A 115 -4.34 7.02 -12.56
CA LYS A 115 -4.63 7.87 -11.40
C LYS A 115 -3.56 7.85 -10.31
N ALA A 116 -2.62 6.92 -10.33
CA ALA A 116 -1.68 6.75 -9.24
C ALA A 116 -0.22 6.95 -9.65
N VAL A 117 0.54 7.60 -8.79
CA VAL A 117 1.98 7.75 -8.89
C VAL A 117 2.62 7.12 -7.68
N PHE A 118 3.45 6.11 -7.90
CA PHE A 118 4.21 5.44 -6.85
C PHE A 118 5.66 5.93 -6.86
N ARG A 119 6.19 6.22 -5.68
CA ARG A 119 7.58 6.61 -5.43
C ARG A 119 8.14 5.80 -4.27
N SER A 120 9.45 5.74 -4.12
CA SER A 120 10.11 5.14 -2.95
C SER A 120 11.03 6.18 -2.32
N ASN A 121 11.13 6.16 -0.99
CA ASN A 121 12.09 7.00 -0.28
C ASN A 121 13.52 6.55 -0.64
N ALA A 122 14.25 7.42 -1.36
CA ALA A 122 15.64 7.16 -1.76
C ALA A 122 16.63 7.40 -0.61
N THR A 123 16.19 8.02 0.49
CA THR A 123 17.05 8.32 1.64
C THR A 123 17.08 7.17 2.63
N LYS A 124 18.17 7.08 3.42
CA LYS A 124 18.27 6.15 4.56
C LYS A 124 17.54 6.66 5.82
N ALA A 125 16.94 7.86 5.76
CA ALA A 125 16.26 8.45 6.91
C ALA A 125 14.87 7.83 7.08
N PRO A 126 14.43 7.55 8.33
CA PRO A 126 13.09 7.09 8.58
C PRO A 126 12.09 8.17 8.15
N MET A 127 11.08 7.77 7.38
CA MET A 127 9.98 8.63 6.95
C MET A 127 8.75 8.31 7.79
N GLN A 128 8.13 9.34 8.36
CA GLN A 128 6.88 9.18 9.08
C GLN A 128 5.79 8.67 8.13
N GLN A 129 5.04 7.67 8.58
CA GLN A 129 3.96 7.06 7.82
C GLN A 129 2.63 7.77 8.14
N PHE A 130 1.91 8.17 7.10
CA PHE A 130 0.66 8.93 7.19
C PHE A 130 -0.11 8.92 5.88
N ALA A 131 -1.38 9.32 5.93
CA ALA A 131 -2.16 9.64 4.74
C ALA A 131 -2.79 11.02 4.88
N CYS A 132 -2.79 11.79 3.80
CA CYS A 132 -3.46 13.07 3.71
C CYS A 132 -4.47 13.04 2.56
N LEU A 133 -5.67 13.51 2.85
CA LEU A 133 -6.69 13.75 1.85
C LEU A 133 -6.89 15.25 1.70
N ASN A 134 -6.81 15.73 0.47
CA ASN A 134 -7.09 17.12 0.15
C ASN A 134 -8.25 17.20 -0.84
N THR A 135 -9.33 17.87 -0.44
CA THR A 135 -10.45 18.24 -1.30
C THR A 135 -10.51 19.77 -1.38
N ALA A 136 -11.37 20.33 -2.23
CA ALA A 136 -11.55 21.79 -2.31
C ALA A 136 -12.05 22.40 -0.99
N GLU A 137 -12.82 21.63 -0.20
CA GLU A 137 -13.52 22.09 0.99
C GLU A 137 -12.87 21.62 2.29
N GLU A 138 -12.28 20.43 2.28
CA GLU A 138 -11.84 19.72 3.48
C GLU A 138 -10.46 19.08 3.32
N LYS A 139 -9.65 19.16 4.38
CA LYS A 139 -8.34 18.52 4.49
C LYS A 139 -8.34 17.61 5.70
N SER A 140 -8.02 16.33 5.47
CA SER A 140 -7.98 15.32 6.52
C SER A 140 -6.62 14.65 6.53
N ALA A 141 -6.12 14.31 7.72
CA ALA A 141 -4.87 13.59 7.91
C ALA A 141 -5.08 12.39 8.83
N TYR A 142 -4.51 11.24 8.45
CA TYR A 142 -4.59 9.98 9.16
C TYR A 142 -3.20 9.58 9.65
N MET A 143 -3.06 9.47 10.97
CA MET A 143 -1.78 9.25 11.63
C MET A 143 -1.99 8.52 12.98
N PRO A 144 -1.12 7.57 13.35
CA PRO A 144 -0.12 6.92 12.51
C PRO A 144 -0.76 5.91 11.54
N LEU A 145 -0.08 5.60 10.44
CA LEU A 145 -0.43 4.49 9.56
C LEU A 145 0.77 3.55 9.42
N HIS A 146 0.53 2.30 9.00
CA HIS A 146 1.59 1.32 8.73
C HIS A 146 1.66 0.94 7.24
N GLY A 147 0.54 0.50 6.70
CA GLY A 147 0.38 0.07 5.32
C GLY A 147 -0.92 0.57 4.71
N PHE A 148 -1.11 0.25 3.43
CA PHE A 148 -2.40 0.30 2.76
C PHE A 148 -2.81 -1.13 2.41
N THR A 149 -3.24 -1.88 3.44
CA THR A 149 -3.65 -3.28 3.35
C THR A 149 -5.07 -3.48 3.90
N ALA A 150 -5.70 -4.63 3.62
CA ALA A 150 -7.02 -4.93 4.17
C ALA A 150 -7.05 -4.96 5.71
N VAL A 151 -5.93 -5.35 6.34
CA VAL A 151 -5.75 -5.32 7.80
C VAL A 151 -5.66 -3.88 8.30
N ASP A 152 -4.84 -3.04 7.65
CA ASP A 152 -4.69 -1.63 8.03
C ASP A 152 -6.00 -0.85 7.89
N LEU A 153 -6.81 -1.18 6.87
CA LEU A 153 -8.14 -0.59 6.67
C LEU A 153 -9.19 -1.07 7.68
N GLY A 154 -8.86 -2.06 8.52
CA GLY A 154 -9.79 -2.65 9.49
C GLY A 154 -10.79 -3.64 8.88
N TYR A 155 -10.65 -4.00 7.61
CA TYR A 155 -11.49 -5.01 6.96
C TYR A 155 -11.08 -6.45 7.29
N GLN A 156 -10.00 -6.59 8.03
CA GLN A 156 -9.51 -7.87 8.47
C GLN A 156 -8.81 -7.77 9.83
N LYS A 157 -8.92 -8.84 10.62
CA LYS A 157 -8.19 -8.95 11.89
C LYS A 157 -6.72 -9.31 11.63
N PRO A 158 -5.76 -8.69 12.34
CA PRO A 158 -4.38 -9.15 12.33
C PRO A 158 -4.32 -10.58 12.87
N GLY A 159 -3.64 -11.46 12.14
CA GLY A 159 -3.36 -12.84 12.55
C GLY A 159 -2.18 -12.94 13.50
#